data_AF-A0A2V9PKU2-F1
#
_entry.id   AF-A0A2V9PKU2-F1
#
_cell.length_a   1.000
_cell.length_b   1.000
_cell.length_c   1.000
_cell.angle_alpha   90.00
_cell.angle_beta   90.00
_cell.angle_gamma   90.00
#
_symmetry.space_group_name_H-M   'P 1'
#
loop_
_entity.id
_entity.type
_entity.pdbx_description
1 polymer ?
#
loop_
_entity_poly.entity_id
_entity_poly.type
_entity_poly.pdbx_seq_one_letter_code
_entity_poly.pdbx_strand_id
1 'polypeptide(L)'
;IKGWQSRRLARQAFAMIDQKQWSEANAKARDAYLLCPSEPEAWRAIARLLSRTGQGTGALEWWKKVDEEHRLTLEDRRDFAKAALAAGELTTAATQIDQLLAQRVGPQPVDILLGGQLAARRNDALLAVDYAQRTLADKRTKPYDILSAAVLVLSVTRTDSPPRLSAWKRIEDLARDPQNAASLDSLVFLAQQQSLAPSRVSSGDISLSPGAGGPAARQPAATIGLLEIADALEKHPDARPYHQLLALQLRAQHDPALTDQYVADAVERFGRPLQKDFRVVAPGSRRETPGSFSATH
;
A
#
# COMPACT_ATOMS: atom_id res chain seq x y z
N ILE A 1 29.90 4.74 -25.66
CA ILE A 1 30.32 5.13 -24.28
C ILE A 1 29.12 5.56 -23.43
N LYS A 2 28.29 6.54 -23.86
CA LYS A 2 27.14 7.04 -23.08
C LYS A 2 26.14 5.96 -22.65
N GLY A 3 25.72 5.05 -23.55
CA GLY A 3 24.80 3.96 -23.20
C GLY A 3 25.36 2.99 -22.14
N TRP A 4 26.63 2.61 -22.25
CA TRP A 4 27.28 1.78 -21.22
C TRP A 4 27.30 2.46 -19.84
N GLN A 5 27.63 3.76 -19.80
CA GLN A 5 27.61 4.53 -18.56
C GLN A 5 26.19 4.67 -18.00
N SER A 6 25.19 4.91 -18.85
CA SER A 6 23.78 4.98 -18.47
C SER A 6 23.31 3.67 -17.85
N ARG A 7 23.58 2.51 -18.48
CA ARG A 7 23.30 1.19 -17.90
C ARG A 7 23.98 0.98 -16.55
N ARG A 8 25.22 1.43 -16.40
CA ARG A 8 25.95 1.31 -15.12
C ARG A 8 25.25 2.12 -14.02
N LEU A 9 24.83 3.35 -14.31
CA LEU A 9 24.10 4.20 -13.36
C LEU A 9 22.72 3.60 -13.03
N ALA A 10 22.00 3.09 -14.02
CA ALA A 10 20.73 2.40 -13.81
C ALA A 10 20.88 1.19 -12.87
N ARG A 11 21.95 0.39 -13.02
CA ARG A 11 22.24 -0.74 -12.13
C ARG A 11 22.59 -0.30 -10.70
N GLN A 12 23.27 0.82 -10.54
CA GLN A 12 23.48 1.41 -9.21
C GLN A 12 22.16 1.84 -8.58
N ALA A 13 21.26 2.43 -9.38
CA ALA A 13 19.92 2.78 -8.90
C ALA A 13 19.14 1.53 -8.44
N PHE A 14 19.21 0.41 -9.16
CA PHE A 14 18.58 -0.85 -8.71
C PHE A 14 19.09 -1.30 -7.33
N ALA A 15 20.42 -1.32 -7.13
CA ALA A 15 20.98 -1.71 -5.84
C ALA A 15 20.53 -0.77 -4.69
N MET A 16 20.43 0.54 -4.96
CA MET A 16 19.94 1.52 -3.98
C MET A 16 18.43 1.36 -3.70
N ILE A 17 17.62 1.01 -4.71
CA ILE A 17 16.20 0.67 -4.54
C ILE A 17 16.05 -0.53 -3.61
N ASP A 18 16.83 -1.58 -3.82
CA ASP A 18 16.80 -2.79 -2.98
C ASP A 18 17.18 -2.47 -1.52
N GLN A 19 18.06 -1.49 -1.32
CA GLN A 19 18.49 -0.99 -0.02
C GLN A 19 17.56 0.09 0.56
N LYS A 20 16.46 0.44 -0.13
CA LYS A 20 15.52 1.52 0.25
C LYS A 20 16.15 2.91 0.37
N GLN A 21 17.28 3.12 -0.31
CA GLN A 21 17.98 4.40 -0.45
C GLN A 21 17.31 5.26 -1.54
N TRP A 22 16.10 5.73 -1.26
CA TRP A 22 15.21 6.31 -2.27
C TRP A 22 15.77 7.58 -2.92
N SER A 23 16.45 8.42 -2.13
CA SER A 23 17.01 9.68 -2.61
C SER A 23 18.19 9.43 -3.56
N GLU A 24 19.15 8.59 -3.15
CA GLU A 24 20.29 8.26 -4.02
C GLU A 24 19.85 7.46 -5.26
N ALA A 25 18.90 6.54 -5.11
CA ALA A 25 18.32 5.81 -6.22
C ALA A 25 17.69 6.75 -7.26
N ASN A 26 16.94 7.77 -6.80
CA ASN A 26 16.35 8.78 -7.67
C ASN A 26 17.40 9.57 -8.44
N ALA A 27 18.46 10.02 -7.75
CA ALA A 27 19.56 10.72 -8.40
C ALA A 27 20.20 9.85 -9.50
N LYS A 28 20.53 8.59 -9.19
CA LYS A 28 21.14 7.66 -10.16
C LYS A 28 20.23 7.32 -11.34
N ALA A 29 18.93 7.10 -11.11
CA ALA A 29 17.99 6.83 -12.18
C ALA A 29 17.85 8.04 -13.12
N ARG A 30 17.81 9.27 -12.57
CA ARG A 30 17.76 10.51 -13.36
C ARG A 30 19.05 10.73 -14.15
N ASP A 31 20.21 10.55 -13.53
CA ASP A 31 21.51 10.69 -14.21
C ASP A 31 21.63 9.68 -15.36
N ALA A 32 21.20 8.43 -15.16
CA ALA A 32 21.18 7.40 -16.19
C ALA A 32 20.35 7.84 -17.40
N TYR A 33 19.14 8.39 -17.16
CA TYR A 33 18.24 8.84 -18.21
C TYR A 33 18.76 10.08 -18.93
N LEU A 34 19.24 11.09 -18.22
CA LEU A 34 19.80 12.30 -18.82
C LEU A 34 21.04 12.02 -19.68
N LEU A 35 21.83 11.01 -19.31
CA LEU A 35 23.01 10.62 -20.07
C LEU A 35 22.66 9.91 -21.38
N CYS A 36 21.60 9.10 -21.40
CA CYS A 36 21.13 8.38 -22.58
C CYS A 36 19.61 8.17 -22.51
N PRO A 37 18.79 9.12 -23.00
CA PRO A 37 17.33 9.07 -22.87
C PRO A 37 16.66 7.91 -23.61
N SER A 38 17.37 7.26 -24.54
CA SER A 38 16.90 6.10 -25.30
C SER A 38 17.34 4.76 -24.69
N GLU A 39 18.00 4.75 -23.53
CA GLU A 39 18.49 3.52 -22.91
C GLU A 39 17.39 2.82 -22.09
N PRO A 40 16.94 1.59 -22.45
CA PRO A 40 15.83 0.94 -21.77
C PRO A 40 16.11 0.64 -20.29
N GLU A 41 17.35 0.35 -19.93
CA GLU A 41 17.75 0.17 -18.53
C GLU A 41 17.51 1.42 -17.68
N ALA A 42 17.67 2.61 -18.25
CA ALA A 42 17.38 3.86 -17.55
C ALA A 42 15.88 4.04 -17.30
N TRP A 43 15.04 3.72 -18.30
CA TRP A 43 13.58 3.71 -18.15
C TRP A 43 13.13 2.72 -17.07
N ARG A 44 13.69 1.52 -17.09
CA ARG A 44 13.43 0.49 -16.08
C ARG A 44 13.82 0.94 -14.68
N ALA A 45 14.93 1.66 -14.51
CA ALA A 45 15.33 2.22 -13.21
C ALA A 45 14.30 3.23 -12.69
N ILE A 46 13.82 4.13 -13.54
CA ILE A 46 12.77 5.08 -13.17
C ILE A 46 11.46 4.35 -12.84
N ALA A 47 11.04 3.40 -13.68
CA ALA A 47 9.81 2.63 -13.49
C ALA A 47 9.80 1.86 -12.16
N ARG A 48 10.91 1.17 -11.83
CA ARG A 48 11.06 0.47 -10.54
C ARG A 48 11.02 1.43 -9.37
N LEU A 49 11.76 2.53 -9.43
CA LEU A 49 11.77 3.52 -8.35
C LEU A 49 10.36 4.05 -8.06
N LEU A 50 9.63 4.45 -9.10
CA LEU A 50 8.26 4.95 -8.96
C LEU A 50 7.33 3.87 -8.42
N SER A 51 7.46 2.63 -8.88
CA SER A 51 6.65 1.51 -8.38
C SER A 51 6.89 1.23 -6.89
N ARG A 52 8.16 1.25 -6.44
CA ARG A 52 8.53 0.98 -5.04
C ARG A 52 8.25 2.13 -4.08
N THR A 53 8.09 3.34 -4.60
CA THR A 53 7.73 4.53 -3.82
C THR A 53 6.23 4.86 -3.86
N GLY A 54 5.39 3.93 -4.34
CA GLY A 54 3.93 4.08 -4.36
C GLY A 54 3.40 4.98 -5.48
N GLN A 55 4.24 5.41 -6.40
CA GLN A 55 3.88 6.24 -7.56
C GLN A 55 3.50 5.39 -8.77
N GLY A 56 2.65 4.38 -8.56
CA GLY A 56 2.30 3.38 -9.58
C GLY A 56 1.76 3.98 -10.88
N THR A 57 0.89 4.98 -10.80
CA THR A 57 0.37 5.69 -11.98
C THR A 57 1.48 6.39 -12.76
N GLY A 58 2.44 7.00 -12.06
CA GLY A 58 3.61 7.62 -12.68
C GLY A 58 4.57 6.59 -13.29
N ALA A 59 4.63 5.37 -12.73
CA ALA A 59 5.46 4.29 -13.24
C ALA A 59 4.93 3.68 -14.55
N LEU A 60 3.62 3.77 -14.78
CA LEU A 60 2.94 3.06 -15.87
C LEU A 60 3.53 3.38 -17.25
N GLU A 61 3.71 4.67 -17.54
CA GLU A 61 4.22 5.12 -18.85
C GLU A 61 5.68 4.70 -19.06
N TRP A 62 6.46 4.56 -17.99
CA TRP A 62 7.80 4.01 -18.08
C TRP A 62 7.79 2.51 -18.34
N TRP A 63 6.85 1.78 -17.72
CA TRP A 63 6.70 0.35 -17.97
C TRP A 63 6.24 0.05 -19.39
N LYS A 64 5.31 0.83 -19.96
CA LYS A 64 4.89 0.72 -21.36
C LYS A 64 6.10 0.85 -22.31
N LYS A 65 6.96 1.85 -22.10
CA LYS A 65 8.21 2.02 -22.88
C LYS A 65 9.17 0.83 -22.77
N VAL A 66 9.30 0.23 -21.59
CA VAL A 66 10.17 -0.94 -21.40
C VAL A 66 9.55 -2.20 -22.06
N ASP A 67 8.23 -2.31 -22.08
CA ASP A 67 7.50 -3.41 -22.73
C ASP A 67 7.59 -3.33 -24.26
N GLU A 68 7.55 -2.12 -24.84
CA GLU A 68 7.74 -1.89 -26.28
C GLU A 68 9.08 -2.46 -26.78
N GLU A 69 10.12 -2.42 -25.94
CA GLU A 69 11.43 -3.01 -26.23
C GLU A 69 11.47 -4.54 -26.01
N HIS A 70 10.39 -5.14 -25.49
CA HIS A 70 10.25 -6.56 -25.18
C HIS A 70 11.29 -7.09 -24.17
N ARG A 71 11.68 -6.25 -23.19
CA ARG A 71 12.77 -6.57 -22.23
C ARG A 71 12.32 -6.74 -20.77
N LEU A 72 11.01 -6.92 -20.53
CA LEU A 72 10.49 -7.12 -19.18
C LEU A 72 10.92 -8.47 -18.59
N THR A 73 11.51 -8.44 -17.40
CA THR A 73 11.65 -9.65 -16.57
C THR A 73 10.33 -9.98 -15.87
N LEU A 74 10.23 -11.17 -15.28
CA LEU A 74 9.05 -11.54 -14.47
C LEU A 74 8.78 -10.55 -13.33
N GLU A 75 9.83 -10.03 -12.69
CA GLU A 75 9.66 -9.00 -11.66
C GLU A 75 9.13 -7.69 -12.25
N ASP A 76 9.62 -7.28 -13.41
CA ASP A 76 9.13 -6.06 -14.07
C ASP A 76 7.66 -6.22 -14.47
N ARG A 77 7.24 -7.41 -14.94
CA ARG A 77 5.84 -7.69 -15.24
C ARG A 77 4.94 -7.57 -14.01
N ARG A 78 5.42 -7.99 -12.83
CA ARG A 78 4.67 -7.82 -11.57
C ARG A 78 4.51 -6.34 -11.22
N ASP A 79 5.59 -5.57 -11.30
CA ASP A 79 5.56 -4.14 -11.00
C ASP A 79 4.71 -3.38 -12.03
N PHE A 80 4.76 -3.77 -13.30
CA PHE A 80 3.91 -3.23 -14.36
C PHE A 80 2.43 -3.58 -14.15
N ALA A 81 2.10 -4.83 -13.84
CA ALA A 81 0.74 -5.25 -13.53
C ALA A 81 0.17 -4.46 -12.34
N LYS A 82 0.96 -4.26 -11.27
CA LYS A 82 0.57 -3.44 -10.11
C LYS A 82 0.32 -1.99 -10.50
N ALA A 83 1.21 -1.39 -11.28
CA ALA A 83 1.05 -0.02 -11.78
C ALA A 83 -0.22 0.12 -12.63
N ALA A 84 -0.48 -0.83 -13.53
CA ALA A 84 -1.68 -0.85 -14.36
C ALA A 84 -2.97 -1.03 -13.54
N LEU A 85 -2.97 -1.93 -12.55
CA LEU A 85 -4.10 -2.07 -11.62
C LEU A 85 -4.36 -0.80 -10.82
N ALA A 86 -3.32 -0.11 -10.36
CA ALA A 86 -3.44 1.15 -9.62
C ALA A 86 -3.97 2.29 -10.50
N ALA A 87 -3.59 2.32 -11.78
CA ALA A 87 -4.07 3.28 -12.76
C ALA A 87 -5.46 2.95 -13.34
N GLY A 88 -6.03 1.77 -13.04
CA GLY A 88 -7.30 1.33 -13.62
C GLY A 88 -7.19 0.81 -15.07
N GLU A 89 -5.98 0.59 -15.57
CA GLU A 89 -5.68 0.11 -16.92
C GLU A 89 -5.82 -1.42 -16.97
N LEU A 90 -7.06 -1.91 -16.85
CA LEU A 90 -7.34 -3.33 -16.62
C LEU A 90 -6.95 -4.24 -17.79
N THR A 91 -6.97 -3.73 -19.02
CA THR A 91 -6.53 -4.48 -20.21
C THR A 91 -5.03 -4.72 -20.16
N THR A 92 -4.24 -3.69 -19.89
CA THR A 92 -2.79 -3.80 -19.73
C THR A 92 -2.44 -4.71 -18.55
N ALA A 93 -3.12 -4.54 -17.41
CA ALA A 93 -2.93 -5.41 -16.25
C ALA A 93 -3.18 -6.88 -16.60
N ALA A 94 -4.28 -7.17 -17.30
CA ALA A 94 -4.62 -8.53 -17.72
C ALA A 94 -3.54 -9.15 -18.60
N THR A 95 -3.06 -8.44 -19.62
CA THR A 95 -1.99 -8.95 -20.49
C THR A 95 -0.75 -9.35 -19.70
N GLN A 96 -0.32 -8.52 -18.75
CA GLN A 96 0.87 -8.82 -17.95
C GLN A 96 0.62 -9.97 -16.96
N ILE A 97 -0.57 -10.03 -16.37
CA ILE A 97 -0.96 -11.09 -15.42
C ILE A 97 -1.11 -12.44 -16.13
N ASP A 98 -1.72 -12.49 -17.31
CA ASP A 98 -1.88 -13.73 -18.09
C ASP A 98 -0.52 -14.34 -18.42
N GLN A 99 0.47 -13.52 -18.78
CA GLN A 99 1.84 -13.98 -19.01
C GLN A 99 2.53 -14.49 -17.74
N LEU A 100 2.25 -13.87 -16.59
CA LEU A 100 2.73 -14.36 -15.29
C LEU A 100 2.06 -15.69 -14.91
N LEU A 101 0.77 -15.86 -15.20
CA LEU A 101 0.04 -17.09 -14.88
C LEU A 101 0.39 -18.25 -15.83
N ALA A 102 0.79 -17.96 -17.07
CA ALA A 102 1.18 -18.94 -18.08
C ALA A 102 2.63 -19.45 -17.98
N GLN A 103 3.37 -19.11 -16.91
CA GLN A 103 4.75 -19.54 -16.71
C GLN A 103 4.88 -21.07 -16.65
N ARG A 104 5.88 -21.65 -17.36
CA ARG A 104 6.12 -23.11 -17.38
C ARG A 104 6.41 -23.73 -16.02
N VAL A 105 7.09 -22.99 -15.15
CA VAL A 105 7.45 -23.42 -13.78
C VAL A 105 6.25 -23.24 -12.81
N GLY A 106 5.12 -22.73 -13.32
CA GLY A 106 3.94 -22.36 -12.56
C GLY A 106 4.04 -20.95 -11.96
N PRO A 107 2.89 -20.32 -11.67
CA PRO A 107 2.87 -18.99 -11.07
C PRO A 107 3.37 -18.99 -9.62
N GLN A 108 4.00 -17.89 -9.21
CA GLN A 108 4.28 -17.62 -7.81
C GLN A 108 3.01 -17.16 -7.08
N PRO A 109 2.91 -17.28 -5.74
CA PRO A 109 1.72 -16.83 -5.01
C PRO A 109 1.33 -15.38 -5.25
N VAL A 110 2.31 -14.50 -5.44
CA VAL A 110 2.10 -13.09 -5.79
C VAL A 110 1.49 -12.92 -7.19
N ASP A 111 1.80 -13.82 -8.14
CA ASP A 111 1.23 -13.79 -9.49
C ASP A 111 -0.26 -14.19 -9.45
N ILE A 112 -0.58 -15.21 -8.65
CA ILE A 112 -1.96 -15.65 -8.37
C ILE A 112 -2.76 -14.52 -7.69
N LEU A 113 -2.15 -13.85 -6.71
CA LEU A 113 -2.79 -12.73 -6.00
C LEU A 113 -3.11 -11.56 -6.94
N LEU A 114 -2.22 -11.23 -7.88
CA LEU A 114 -2.49 -10.21 -8.90
C LEU A 114 -3.69 -10.59 -9.78
N GLY A 115 -3.84 -11.88 -10.12
CA GLY A 115 -5.04 -12.40 -10.77
C GLY A 115 -6.31 -12.15 -9.97
N GLY A 116 -6.27 -12.39 -8.65
CA GLY A 116 -7.39 -12.10 -7.75
C GLY A 116 -7.75 -10.62 -7.68
N GLN A 117 -6.74 -9.74 -7.63
CA GLN A 117 -6.95 -8.29 -7.63
C GLN A 117 -7.56 -7.81 -8.95
N LEU A 118 -7.12 -8.33 -10.08
CA LEU A 118 -7.72 -8.04 -11.39
C LEU A 118 -9.18 -8.51 -11.46
N ALA A 119 -9.47 -9.73 -10.99
CA ALA A 119 -10.83 -10.27 -10.95
C ALA A 119 -11.76 -9.38 -10.10
N ALA A 120 -11.30 -8.94 -8.92
CA ALA A 120 -12.06 -8.02 -8.08
C ALA A 120 -12.32 -6.68 -8.78
N ARG A 121 -11.32 -6.12 -9.48
CA ARG A 121 -11.49 -4.88 -10.28
C ARG A 121 -12.46 -5.05 -11.45
N ARG A 122 -12.65 -6.27 -11.94
CA ARG A 122 -13.64 -6.63 -12.96
C ARG A 122 -15.00 -7.01 -12.38
N ASN A 123 -15.21 -6.85 -11.07
CA ASN A 123 -16.40 -7.27 -10.34
C ASN A 123 -16.68 -8.79 -10.40
N ASP A 124 -15.65 -9.61 -10.64
CA ASP A 124 -15.74 -11.07 -10.54
C ASP A 124 -15.30 -11.52 -9.15
N ALA A 125 -16.23 -11.42 -8.19
CA ALA A 125 -15.98 -11.76 -6.80
C ALA A 125 -15.65 -13.25 -6.60
N LEU A 126 -16.25 -14.15 -7.40
CA LEU A 126 -16.02 -15.59 -7.27
C LEU A 126 -14.59 -15.94 -7.67
N LEU A 127 -14.14 -15.44 -8.82
CA LEU A 127 -12.78 -15.67 -9.28
C LEU A 127 -11.74 -14.97 -8.38
N ALA A 128 -12.07 -13.78 -7.85
CA ALA A 128 -11.21 -13.09 -6.89
C ALA A 128 -10.99 -13.91 -5.61
N VAL A 129 -12.04 -14.53 -5.07
CA VAL A 129 -11.95 -15.41 -3.89
C VAL A 129 -11.17 -16.68 -4.19
N ASP A 130 -11.38 -17.32 -5.36
CA ASP A 130 -10.60 -18.50 -5.77
C ASP A 130 -9.09 -18.21 -5.77
N TYR A 131 -8.67 -17.15 -6.46
CA TYR A 131 -7.28 -16.76 -6.50
C TYR A 131 -6.72 -16.44 -5.11
N ALA A 132 -7.46 -15.68 -4.30
CA ALA A 132 -7.03 -15.33 -2.95
C ALA A 132 -6.86 -16.57 -2.05
N GLN A 133 -7.80 -17.52 -2.11
CA GLN A 133 -7.72 -18.77 -1.35
C GLN A 133 -6.55 -19.64 -1.78
N ARG A 134 -6.27 -19.72 -3.09
CA ARG A 134 -5.09 -20.41 -3.61
C ARG A 134 -3.79 -19.77 -3.13
N THR A 135 -3.72 -18.43 -3.10
CA THR A 135 -2.59 -17.71 -2.49
C THR A 135 -2.46 -18.05 -1.00
N LEU A 136 -3.56 -18.05 -0.23
CA LEU A 136 -3.54 -18.37 1.20
C LEU A 136 -3.20 -19.83 1.51
N ALA A 137 -3.45 -20.76 0.58
CA ALA A 137 -3.13 -22.17 0.72
C ALA A 137 -1.67 -22.52 0.34
N ASP A 138 -1.00 -21.65 -0.43
CA ASP A 138 0.38 -21.89 -0.86
C ASP A 138 1.38 -21.60 0.29
N LYS A 139 2.20 -22.58 0.62
CA LYS A 139 3.21 -22.49 1.69
C LYS A 139 4.35 -21.50 1.38
N ARG A 140 4.51 -21.12 0.12
CA ARG A 140 5.53 -20.16 -0.35
C ARG A 140 5.08 -18.71 -0.17
N THR A 141 3.83 -18.48 0.21
CA THR A 141 3.24 -17.15 0.33
C THR A 141 3.91 -16.36 1.45
N LYS A 142 4.37 -15.15 1.11
CA LYS A 142 5.02 -14.27 2.07
C LYS A 142 3.97 -13.58 2.95
N PRO A 143 4.33 -13.12 4.17
CA PRO A 143 3.33 -12.56 5.08
C PRO A 143 2.52 -11.38 4.53
N TYR A 144 3.14 -10.46 3.79
CA TYR A 144 2.41 -9.36 3.15
C TYR A 144 1.44 -9.82 2.05
N ASP A 145 1.77 -10.91 1.35
CA ASP A 145 0.87 -11.51 0.36
C ASP A 145 -0.30 -12.22 1.07
N ILE A 146 -0.08 -12.81 2.25
CA ILE A 146 -1.16 -13.37 3.11
C ILE A 146 -2.10 -12.25 3.53
N LEU A 147 -1.57 -11.15 4.08
CA LEU A 147 -2.38 -9.99 4.49
C LEU A 147 -3.18 -9.45 3.30
N SER A 148 -2.52 -9.23 2.16
CA SER A 148 -3.16 -8.71 0.95
C SER A 148 -4.26 -9.64 0.42
N ALA A 149 -4.04 -10.95 0.42
CA ALA A 149 -5.05 -11.93 0.00
C ALA A 149 -6.23 -11.98 0.99
N ALA A 150 -5.97 -11.90 2.29
CA ALA A 150 -7.03 -11.86 3.30
C ALA A 150 -7.88 -10.59 3.16
N VAL A 151 -7.25 -9.41 3.02
CA VAL A 151 -7.96 -8.14 2.78
C VAL A 151 -8.77 -8.18 1.49
N LEU A 152 -8.22 -8.79 0.42
CA LEU A 152 -8.96 -9.00 -0.82
C LEU A 152 -10.25 -9.80 -0.58
N VAL A 153 -10.16 -10.94 0.13
CA VAL A 153 -11.35 -11.72 0.50
C VAL A 153 -12.35 -10.88 1.29
N LEU A 154 -11.90 -10.11 2.29
CA LEU A 154 -12.77 -9.21 3.05
C LEU A 154 -13.44 -8.15 2.16
N SER A 155 -12.80 -7.70 1.09
CA SER A 155 -13.38 -6.67 0.21
C SER A 155 -14.48 -7.18 -0.72
N VAL A 156 -14.45 -8.47 -1.09
CA VAL A 156 -15.34 -9.05 -2.11
C VAL A 156 -16.39 -10.03 -1.55
N THR A 157 -16.39 -10.28 -0.24
CA THR A 157 -17.28 -11.26 0.40
C THR A 157 -18.21 -10.65 1.44
N ARG A 158 -19.37 -11.31 1.63
CA ARG A 158 -20.36 -10.94 2.65
C ARG A 158 -19.84 -11.20 4.07
N THR A 159 -20.31 -10.38 5.02
CA THR A 159 -19.87 -10.34 6.42
C THR A 159 -19.90 -11.69 7.14
N ASP A 160 -20.86 -12.54 6.81
CA ASP A 160 -21.15 -13.84 7.42
C ASP A 160 -20.56 -15.04 6.68
N SER A 161 -19.87 -14.80 5.56
CA SER A 161 -19.37 -15.89 4.72
C SER A 161 -18.15 -16.60 5.36
N PRO A 162 -18.06 -17.94 5.29
CA PRO A 162 -16.91 -18.68 5.82
C PRO A 162 -15.53 -18.21 5.31
N PRO A 163 -15.36 -17.84 4.02
CA PRO A 163 -14.10 -17.25 3.53
C PRO A 163 -13.74 -15.96 4.26
N ARG A 164 -14.71 -15.09 4.54
CA ARG A 164 -14.48 -13.83 5.25
C ARG A 164 -14.02 -14.06 6.69
N LEU A 165 -14.71 -14.96 7.40
CA LEU A 165 -14.34 -15.31 8.78
C LEU A 165 -12.92 -15.89 8.85
N SER A 166 -12.58 -16.76 7.90
CA SER A 166 -11.24 -17.34 7.79
C SER A 166 -10.18 -16.28 7.48
N ALA A 167 -10.47 -15.36 6.56
CA ALA A 167 -9.58 -14.25 6.22
C ALA A 167 -9.37 -13.30 7.40
N TRP A 168 -10.43 -12.98 8.14
CA TRP A 168 -10.34 -12.17 9.35
C TRP A 168 -9.40 -12.80 10.38
N LYS A 169 -9.60 -14.10 10.66
CA LYS A 169 -8.73 -14.85 11.57
C LYS A 169 -7.26 -14.84 11.12
N ARG A 170 -6.99 -14.96 9.81
CA ARG A 170 -5.62 -14.86 9.28
C ARG A 170 -4.97 -13.52 9.58
N ILE A 171 -5.71 -12.42 9.52
CA ILE A 171 -5.20 -11.08 9.86
C ILE A 171 -4.93 -10.98 11.36
N GLU A 172 -5.82 -11.52 12.21
CA GLU A 172 -5.60 -11.59 13.67
C GLU A 172 -4.34 -12.41 14.01
N ASP A 173 -4.14 -13.55 13.35
CA ASP A 173 -2.96 -14.40 13.56
C ASP A 173 -1.67 -13.68 13.16
N LEU A 174 -1.67 -12.93 12.05
CA LEU A 174 -0.51 -12.11 11.63
C LEU A 174 -0.23 -10.98 12.63
N ALA A 175 -1.28 -10.30 13.11
CA ALA A 175 -1.18 -9.18 14.04
C ALA A 175 -0.64 -9.59 15.42
N ARG A 176 -0.89 -10.82 15.86
CA ARG A 176 -0.43 -11.33 17.16
C ARG A 176 1.02 -11.78 17.18
N ASP A 177 1.65 -12.00 16.02
CA ASP A 177 3.05 -12.39 15.93
C ASP A 177 3.92 -11.14 15.67
N PRO A 178 4.57 -10.53 16.68
CA PRO A 178 5.36 -9.31 16.52
C PRO A 178 6.65 -9.52 15.71
N GLN A 179 7.06 -10.77 15.46
CA GLN A 179 8.20 -11.08 14.60
C GLN A 179 7.78 -11.23 13.13
N ASN A 180 6.49 -11.27 12.86
CA ASN A 180 5.97 -11.34 11.52
C ASN A 180 6.12 -10.00 10.80
N ALA A 181 6.74 -10.01 9.61
CA ALA A 181 6.94 -8.79 8.83
C ALA A 181 5.63 -8.02 8.51
N ALA A 182 4.48 -8.70 8.44
CA ALA A 182 3.18 -8.09 8.19
C ALA A 182 2.39 -7.76 9.47
N SER A 183 2.97 -7.96 10.65
CA SER A 183 2.28 -7.77 11.95
C SER A 183 1.78 -6.35 12.14
N LEU A 184 2.68 -5.36 12.01
CA LEU A 184 2.34 -3.95 12.16
C LEU A 184 1.25 -3.50 11.19
N ASP A 185 1.35 -3.89 9.91
CA ASP A 185 0.35 -3.54 8.90
C ASP A 185 -1.00 -4.22 9.18
N SER A 186 -0.98 -5.44 9.72
CA SER A 186 -2.19 -6.15 10.16
C SER A 186 -2.85 -5.46 11.35
N LEU A 187 -2.07 -4.98 12.32
CA LEU A 187 -2.55 -4.19 13.46
C LEU A 187 -3.17 -2.87 13.00
N VAL A 188 -2.51 -2.15 12.09
CA VAL A 188 -3.02 -0.91 11.51
C VAL A 188 -4.34 -1.16 10.77
N PHE A 189 -4.42 -2.24 9.97
CA PHE A 189 -5.66 -2.61 9.29
C PHE A 189 -6.81 -2.86 10.28
N LEU A 190 -6.57 -3.65 11.33
CA LEU A 190 -7.58 -3.95 12.35
C LEU A 190 -8.04 -2.69 13.10
N ALA A 191 -7.10 -1.82 13.48
CA ALA A 191 -7.38 -0.54 14.13
C ALA A 191 -8.29 0.36 13.28
N GLN A 192 -8.03 0.45 11.97
CA GLN A 192 -8.85 1.22 11.05
C GLN A 192 -10.26 0.63 10.89
N GLN A 193 -10.39 -0.70 10.78
CA GLN A 193 -11.68 -1.35 10.68
C GLN A 193 -12.55 -1.14 11.93
N GLN A 194 -11.95 -1.12 13.12
CA GLN A 194 -12.66 -0.87 14.38
C GLN A 194 -13.07 0.59 14.55
N SER A 195 -12.22 1.53 14.09
CA SER A 195 -12.55 2.96 14.10
C SER A 195 -13.73 3.33 13.18
N LEU A 196 -14.00 2.51 12.16
CA LEU A 196 -15.12 2.69 11.23
C LEU A 196 -16.43 2.08 11.73
N ALA A 197 -16.40 1.27 12.78
CA ALA A 197 -17.63 0.76 13.39
C ALA A 197 -18.26 1.88 14.23
N PRO A 198 -19.52 2.31 13.96
CA PRO A 198 -20.14 3.37 14.74
C PRO A 198 -20.18 2.94 16.20
N SER A 199 -19.69 3.83 17.08
CA SER A 199 -19.74 3.70 18.52
C SER A 199 -21.12 3.22 18.92
N ARG A 200 -21.22 1.99 19.44
CA ARG A 200 -22.44 1.54 20.08
C ARG A 200 -22.63 2.44 21.30
N VAL A 201 -23.41 3.50 21.12
CA VAL A 201 -23.97 4.26 22.23
C VAL A 201 -24.68 3.21 23.08
N SER A 202 -24.11 2.94 24.25
CA SER A 202 -24.74 2.13 25.28
C SER A 202 -25.94 2.92 25.78
N SER A 203 -27.06 2.82 25.07
CA SER A 203 -28.34 3.35 25.53
C SER A 203 -28.82 2.47 26.68
N GLY A 204 -28.55 2.92 27.90
CA GLY A 204 -29.30 2.48 29.07
C GLY A 204 -30.79 2.75 28.85
N ASP A 205 -31.58 1.69 29.04
CA ASP A 205 -32.98 1.64 29.43
C ASP A 205 -33.90 2.80 29.04
N ILE A 206 -34.64 2.65 27.94
CA ILE A 206 -36.10 2.86 27.93
C ILE A 206 -36.74 1.79 27.06
N SER A 207 -37.49 0.90 27.71
CA SER A 207 -38.44 -0.03 27.09
C SER A 207 -39.66 0.73 26.56
N LEU A 208 -40.11 0.43 25.32
CA LEU A 208 -41.51 0.26 24.89
C LEU A 208 -41.56 -0.13 23.39
N SER A 209 -42.26 -1.24 23.11
CA SER A 209 -42.40 -2.10 21.91
C SER A 209 -42.86 -1.46 20.57
N PRO A 210 -43.18 -2.25 19.50
CA PRO A 210 -42.46 -3.30 18.78
C PRO A 210 -42.41 -3.02 17.24
N GLY A 211 -41.33 -3.35 16.55
CA GLY A 211 -41.31 -3.23 15.08
C GLY A 211 -40.03 -3.71 14.41
N ALA A 212 -40.14 -4.80 13.64
CA ALA A 212 -39.23 -5.24 12.58
C ALA A 212 -37.72 -5.09 12.86
N GLY A 213 -37.19 -5.96 13.72
CA GLY A 213 -35.76 -6.20 13.81
C GLY A 213 -35.23 -6.89 12.56
N GLY A 214 -34.79 -6.11 11.57
CA GLY A 214 -33.78 -6.60 10.64
C GLY A 214 -32.50 -6.89 11.43
N PRO A 215 -31.82 -8.03 11.25
CA PRO A 215 -30.60 -8.29 11.99
C PRO A 215 -29.56 -7.24 11.59
N ALA A 216 -29.26 -6.35 12.54
CA ALA A 216 -28.07 -5.51 12.47
C ALA A 216 -26.89 -6.46 12.23
N ALA A 217 -26.25 -6.30 11.07
CA ALA A 217 -25.13 -7.14 10.64
C ALA A 217 -24.06 -7.12 11.73
N ARG A 218 -23.98 -8.21 12.50
CA ARG A 218 -22.90 -8.43 13.44
C ARG A 218 -21.64 -8.58 12.59
N GLN A 219 -20.75 -7.58 12.63
CA GLN A 219 -19.34 -7.84 12.36
C GLN A 219 -18.94 -9.06 13.19
N PRO A 220 -18.11 -9.98 12.67
CA PRO A 220 -17.58 -11.06 13.49
C PRO A 220 -17.00 -10.41 14.75
N ALA A 221 -17.46 -10.85 15.92
CA ALA A 221 -16.96 -10.32 17.17
C ALA A 221 -15.43 -10.38 17.11
N ALA A 222 -14.77 -9.22 17.08
CA ALA A 222 -13.33 -9.16 16.96
C ALA A 222 -12.76 -9.99 18.10
N THR A 223 -12.05 -11.07 17.76
CA THR A 223 -11.45 -11.94 18.77
C THR A 223 -10.30 -11.21 19.46
N ILE A 224 -9.72 -10.23 18.76
CA ILE A 224 -8.73 -9.29 19.27
C ILE A 224 -9.42 -7.98 19.70
N GLY A 225 -9.24 -7.59 20.97
CA GLY A 225 -9.90 -6.41 21.54
C GLY A 225 -9.29 -5.08 21.10
N LEU A 226 -10.06 -3.98 21.17
CA LEU A 226 -9.59 -2.60 20.91
C LEU A 226 -8.32 -2.26 21.72
N LEU A 227 -8.33 -2.60 23.02
CA LEU A 227 -7.18 -2.38 23.90
C LEU A 227 -6.00 -3.30 23.58
N GLU A 228 -6.25 -4.54 23.16
CA GLU A 228 -5.19 -5.47 22.75
C GLU A 228 -4.46 -4.95 21.50
N ILE A 229 -5.20 -4.41 20.52
CA ILE A 229 -4.60 -3.77 19.33
C ILE A 229 -3.83 -2.50 19.73
N ALA A 230 -4.39 -1.65 20.59
CA ALA A 230 -3.71 -0.43 21.04
C ALA A 230 -2.37 -0.74 21.74
N ASP A 231 -2.38 -1.70 22.66
CA ASP A 231 -1.19 -2.17 23.37
C ASP A 231 -0.16 -2.77 22.40
N ALA A 232 -0.60 -3.57 21.43
CA ALA A 232 0.28 -4.18 20.45
C ALA A 232 0.91 -3.12 19.52
N LEU A 233 0.15 -2.11 19.08
CA LEU A 233 0.67 -0.99 18.28
C LEU A 233 1.72 -0.16 19.02
N GLU A 234 1.54 0.10 20.32
CA GLU A 234 2.50 0.85 21.14
C GLU A 234 3.79 0.07 21.39
N LYS A 235 3.69 -1.26 21.58
CA LYS A 235 4.80 -2.14 21.95
C LYS A 235 5.54 -2.72 20.73
N HIS A 236 5.03 -2.53 19.51
CA HIS A 236 5.61 -3.14 18.31
C HIS A 236 7.02 -2.57 18.02
N PRO A 237 8.04 -3.40 17.72
CA PRO A 237 9.42 -2.95 17.50
C PRO A 237 9.56 -1.92 16.36
N ASP A 238 8.79 -2.08 15.29
CA ASP A 238 8.77 -1.16 14.15
C ASP A 238 7.76 0.01 14.28
N ALA A 239 7.15 0.20 15.46
CA ALA A 239 6.19 1.27 15.67
C ALA A 239 6.82 2.65 15.46
N ARG A 240 6.03 3.59 14.94
CA ARG A 240 6.40 4.98 14.65
C ARG A 240 5.40 5.90 15.35
N PRO A 241 5.66 7.21 15.49
CA PRO A 241 4.74 8.14 16.14
C PRO A 241 3.29 8.05 15.65
N TYR A 242 3.09 7.87 14.34
CA TYR A 242 1.75 7.66 13.78
C TYR A 242 1.03 6.42 14.33
N HIS A 243 1.73 5.30 14.56
CA HIS A 243 1.14 4.08 15.13
C HIS A 243 0.75 4.28 16.60
N GLN A 244 1.53 5.06 17.35
CA GLN A 244 1.22 5.42 18.73
C GLN A 244 0.01 6.37 18.82
N LEU A 245 -0.11 7.31 17.89
CA LEU A 245 -1.32 8.14 17.75
C LEU A 245 -2.57 7.29 17.45
N LEU A 246 -2.44 6.30 16.57
CA LEU A 246 -3.53 5.37 16.28
C LEU A 246 -3.93 4.56 17.53
N ALA A 247 -2.96 4.12 18.34
CA ALA A 247 -3.25 3.44 19.61
C ALA A 247 -4.00 4.34 20.60
N LEU A 248 -3.59 5.60 20.76
CA LEU A 248 -4.30 6.58 21.60
C LEU A 248 -5.74 6.81 21.12
N GLN A 249 -5.95 6.86 19.79
CA GLN A 249 -7.29 6.95 19.21
C GLN A 249 -8.16 5.74 19.58
N LEU A 250 -7.63 4.52 19.53
CA LEU A 250 -8.37 3.32 19.92
C LEU A 250 -8.71 3.32 21.42
N ARG A 251 -7.80 3.80 22.28
CA ARG A 251 -8.06 3.95 23.72
C ARG A 251 -9.18 4.95 23.98
N ALA A 252 -9.20 6.09 23.31
CA ALA A 252 -10.29 7.07 23.40
C ALA A 252 -11.65 6.53 22.92
N GLN A 253 -11.65 5.67 21.90
CA GLN A 253 -12.88 4.98 21.47
C GLN A 253 -13.38 3.97 22.50
N HIS A 254 -12.47 3.30 23.19
CA HIS A 254 -12.81 2.34 24.24
C HIS A 254 -13.32 3.03 25.51
N ASP A 255 -12.68 4.13 25.92
CA ASP A 255 -13.07 4.94 27.07
C ASP A 255 -13.22 6.43 26.68
N PRO A 256 -14.42 6.84 26.22
CA PRO A 256 -14.67 8.21 25.81
C PRO A 256 -14.49 9.25 26.92
N ALA A 257 -14.60 8.86 28.19
CA ALA A 257 -14.44 9.78 29.32
C ALA A 257 -13.00 10.30 29.47
N LEU A 258 -12.02 9.55 28.95
CA LEU A 258 -10.60 9.90 28.98
C LEU A 258 -10.11 10.54 27.68
N THR A 259 -11.01 10.89 26.75
CA THR A 259 -10.64 11.46 25.44
C THR A 259 -9.74 12.68 25.58
N ASP A 260 -10.10 13.63 26.45
CA ASP A 260 -9.30 14.85 26.66
C ASP A 260 -7.90 14.53 27.20
N GLN A 261 -7.77 13.52 28.04
CA GLN A 261 -6.49 13.05 28.54
C GLN A 261 -5.65 12.43 27.42
N TYR A 262 -6.24 11.58 26.57
CA TYR A 262 -5.53 10.98 25.44
C TYR A 262 -5.10 12.02 24.39
N VAL A 263 -5.91 13.07 24.18
CA VAL A 263 -5.55 14.19 23.32
C VAL A 263 -4.40 15.00 23.94
N ALA A 264 -4.44 15.26 25.25
CA ALA A 264 -3.35 15.94 25.95
C ALA A 264 -2.04 15.15 25.84
N ASP A 265 -2.08 13.83 26.08
CA ASP A 265 -0.92 12.94 25.94
C ASP A 265 -0.36 12.96 24.50
N ALA A 266 -1.23 12.99 23.49
CA ALA A 266 -0.80 13.08 22.09
C ALA A 266 -0.10 14.41 21.79
N VAL A 267 -0.63 15.53 22.29
CA VAL A 267 -0.03 16.86 22.10
C VAL A 267 1.30 16.97 22.85
N GLU A 268 1.39 16.46 24.07
CA GLU A 268 2.63 16.48 24.85
C GLU A 268 3.74 15.67 24.16
N ARG A 269 3.41 14.46 23.70
CA ARG A 269 4.38 13.53 23.10
C ARG A 269 4.78 13.91 21.67
N PHE A 270 3.85 14.46 20.88
CA PHE A 270 4.05 14.65 19.43
C PHE A 270 3.84 16.07 18.92
N GLY A 271 3.35 16.99 19.75
CA GLY A 271 3.00 18.36 19.35
C GLY A 271 4.18 19.35 19.22
N ARG A 272 5.43 18.90 19.42
CA ARG A 272 6.59 19.77 19.19
C ARG A 272 6.86 19.90 17.68
N PRO A 273 6.98 21.13 17.14
CA PRO A 273 7.21 21.31 15.71
C PRO A 273 8.59 20.76 15.33
N LEU A 274 8.61 19.92 14.29
CA LEU A 274 9.82 19.64 13.51
C LEU A 274 10.39 20.99 13.06
N GLN A 275 11.62 21.29 13.49
CA GLN A 275 12.35 22.47 13.05
C GLN A 275 12.31 22.55 11.52
N LYS A 276 11.85 23.70 11.02
CA LYS A 276 11.70 24.04 9.61
C LYS A 276 13.05 23.92 8.89
N ASP A 277 13.18 22.93 8.02
CA ASP A 277 14.09 22.98 6.86
C ASP A 277 13.49 22.16 5.70
N PHE A 278 12.33 22.59 5.21
CA PHE A 278 11.82 22.18 3.90
C PHE A 278 11.51 23.43 3.08
N ARG A 279 12.55 23.96 2.42
CA ARG A 279 12.35 24.80 1.24
C ARG A 279 11.97 23.90 0.07
N VAL A 280 10.67 23.79 -0.17
CA VAL A 280 10.14 23.30 -1.45
C VAL A 280 10.35 24.41 -2.48
N VAL A 281 11.31 24.22 -3.37
CA VAL A 281 11.39 25.00 -4.61
C VAL A 281 10.57 24.27 -5.66
N ALA A 282 9.39 24.79 -5.95
CA ALA A 282 8.57 24.34 -7.08
C ALA A 282 9.22 24.76 -8.42
N PRO A 283 9.00 24.00 -9.50
CA PRO A 283 9.60 24.26 -10.80
C PRO A 283 8.80 25.35 -11.53
N GLY A 284 9.44 26.47 -11.86
CA GLY A 284 8.82 27.46 -12.75
C GLY A 284 9.08 28.92 -12.35
N SER A 285 10.31 29.38 -12.54
CA SER A 285 10.59 30.80 -12.76
C SER A 285 11.81 30.90 -13.65
N ARG A 286 11.57 30.64 -14.94
CA ARG A 286 12.44 31.09 -16.01
C ARG A 286 12.48 32.63 -15.87
N ARG A 287 13.58 33.18 -15.37
CA ARG A 287 13.85 34.62 -15.48
C ARG A 287 14.11 34.90 -16.96
N GLU A 288 13.04 35.22 -17.68
CA GLU A 288 13.16 35.95 -18.92
C GLU A 288 13.56 37.38 -18.57
N THR A 289 14.78 37.74 -18.95
CA THR A 289 15.20 39.12 -19.11
C THR A 289 14.53 39.69 -20.35
N PRO A 290 13.83 40.84 -20.27
CA PRO A 290 13.70 41.71 -21.42
C PRO A 290 14.64 42.90 -21.23
N GLY A 291 15.69 42.92 -22.05
CA GLY A 291 16.32 44.18 -22.41
C GLY A 291 15.37 44.93 -23.35
N SER A 292 15.02 46.16 -23.02
CA SER A 292 14.62 47.16 -24.01
C SER A 292 15.15 48.53 -23.59
N PHE A 293 16.04 49.02 -24.45
CA PHE A 293 16.58 50.38 -24.48
C PHE A 293 15.54 51.39 -24.98
N SER A 294 15.79 52.67 -24.65
CA SER A 294 15.17 53.95 -25.10
C SER A 294 13.80 54.33 -24.49
N ALA A 295 13.53 55.56 -24.07
CA ALA A 295 14.07 56.92 -24.31
C ALA A 295 14.03 57.72 -22.95
N THR A 296 14.64 58.88 -22.67
CA THR A 296 14.79 60.17 -23.38
C THR A 296 15.64 61.10 -22.49
N HIS A 297 16.68 61.73 -23.04
CA HIS A 297 16.93 63.19 -23.10
C HIS A 297 18.36 63.47 -23.58
#